data_AF-A0AA37SJB6-F1
#
_entry.id   AF-A0AA37SJB6-F1
#
_cell.length_a   1.000
_cell.length_b   1.000
_cell.length_c   1.000
_cell.angle_alpha   90.00
_cell.angle_beta   90.00
_cell.angle_gamma   90.00
#
_symmetry.space_group_name_H-M   'P 1'
#
loop_
_entity.id
_entity.type
_entity.pdbx_description
1 polymer ?
#
loop_
_entity_poly.entity_id
_entity_poly.type
_entity_poly.pdbx_seq_one_letter_code
_entity_poly.pdbx_strand_id
1 'polypeptide(L)'
;MSGLLKGENQWLIVQHFVNPSQVEMLDALVNGASALSLDFKTELDAVAIESLFHGIDTKLIHLYLSGNLNSIRKVLKLDINATLPIEIISENTSSNLSYFSFTFQNSDFIAEAVNCLNTWRQHFESRDNIDHHLCVKYKIDDDYISSICKIRAIKALWSLMLESFQVEYRPLHILATSGDYKEEKSIEENFIKASLQLTSAAVASADAILIEEPKSDQKSKAFSARITRNLHHLLAEEGNIDLVKDPLKGSYTIEKRTNELAEEAWNKFLK
;
A
#
# COMPACT_ATOMS: atom_id res chain seq x y z
N MET A 1 1.38 18.38 -25.22
CA MET A 1 0.72 18.56 -23.92
C MET A 1 1.08 17.37 -23.06
N SER A 2 2.18 17.49 -22.33
CA SER A 2 2.73 16.47 -21.42
C SER A 2 2.04 16.60 -20.07
N GLY A 3 0.91 15.90 -19.91
CA GLY A 3 0.20 15.85 -18.64
C GLY A 3 0.84 14.83 -17.71
N LEU A 4 1.29 15.29 -16.54
CA LEU A 4 1.40 14.49 -15.31
C LEU A 4 2.39 13.31 -15.34
N LEU A 5 3.64 13.55 -15.70
CA LEU A 5 4.72 12.78 -15.08
C LEU A 5 4.92 13.37 -13.68
N LYS A 6 4.19 12.84 -12.70
CA LYS A 6 4.56 12.98 -11.29
C LYS A 6 6.05 12.64 -11.17
N GLY A 7 6.81 13.46 -10.44
CA GLY A 7 8.24 13.18 -10.21
C GLY A 7 8.43 11.74 -9.70
N GLU A 8 9.54 11.09 -10.08
CA GLU A 8 9.83 9.67 -9.79
C GLU A 8 9.73 9.26 -8.30
N ASN A 9 9.54 10.22 -7.39
CA ASN A 9 9.43 10.04 -5.93
C ASN A 9 8.03 10.32 -5.34
N GLN A 10 6.98 10.50 -6.15
CA GLN A 10 5.64 10.75 -5.62
C GLN A 10 4.83 9.46 -5.44
N TRP A 11 4.40 9.18 -4.20
CA TRP A 11 3.55 8.04 -3.88
C TRP A 11 2.12 8.23 -4.38
N LEU A 12 1.40 7.12 -4.51
CA LEU A 12 -0.04 7.12 -4.77
C LEU A 12 -0.80 7.49 -3.50
N ILE A 13 -1.64 8.52 -3.60
CA ILE A 13 -2.59 8.89 -2.54
C ILE A 13 -3.77 7.93 -2.64
N VAL A 14 -3.87 7.00 -1.68
CA VAL A 14 -4.91 5.98 -1.64
C VAL A 14 -6.03 6.43 -0.72
N GLN A 15 -7.27 6.36 -1.18
CA GLN A 15 -8.45 6.54 -0.31
C GLN A 15 -9.21 5.23 -0.16
N HIS A 16 -9.58 4.90 1.08
CA HIS A 16 -10.22 3.63 1.43
C HIS A 16 -11.74 3.75 1.54
N PHE A 17 -12.45 2.78 1.00
CA PHE A 17 -13.90 2.68 1.01
C PHE A 17 -14.34 1.28 1.44
N VAL A 18 -15.31 1.23 2.35
CA VAL A 18 -16.01 -0.01 2.74
C VAL A 18 -17.40 0.04 2.14
N ASN A 19 -17.74 -0.90 1.25
CA ASN A 19 -18.98 -0.89 0.45
C ASN A 19 -19.16 0.43 -0.33
N PRO A 20 -18.31 0.71 -1.33
CA PRO A 20 -18.26 1.99 -2.03
C PRO A 20 -19.56 2.34 -2.76
N SER A 21 -19.89 3.63 -2.80
CA SER A 21 -20.81 4.20 -3.78
C SER A 21 -20.05 4.91 -4.92
N GLN A 22 -20.64 4.95 -6.12
CA GLN A 22 -20.03 5.63 -7.28
C GLN A 22 -19.74 7.11 -6.99
N VAL A 23 -20.64 7.79 -6.29
CA VAL A 23 -20.52 9.22 -5.98
C VAL A 23 -19.32 9.50 -5.09
N GLU A 24 -19.12 8.68 -4.05
CA GLU A 24 -17.99 8.84 -3.12
C GLU A 24 -16.64 8.60 -3.81
N MET A 25 -16.56 7.59 -4.69
CA MET A 25 -15.34 7.32 -5.46
C MET A 25 -15.03 8.44 -6.45
N LEU A 26 -16.03 8.93 -7.18
CA LEU A 26 -15.84 10.05 -8.11
C LEU A 26 -15.41 11.31 -7.37
N ASP A 27 -16.02 11.62 -6.23
CA ASP A 27 -15.63 12.75 -5.40
C ASP A 27 -14.16 12.61 -4.98
N ALA A 28 -13.77 11.46 -4.43
CA ALA A 28 -12.39 11.19 -4.04
C ALA A 28 -11.36 11.45 -5.14
N LEU A 29 -11.62 10.94 -6.35
CA LEU A 29 -10.78 11.13 -7.53
C LEU A 29 -10.72 12.61 -7.95
N VAL A 30 -11.88 13.27 -8.00
CA VAL A 30 -11.99 14.69 -8.40
C VAL A 30 -11.22 15.59 -7.45
N ASN A 31 -11.16 15.26 -6.16
CA ASN A 31 -10.36 16.02 -5.20
C ASN A 31 -9.03 15.42 -4.75
N GLY A 32 -8.40 14.61 -5.61
CA GLY A 32 -6.95 14.40 -5.60
C GLY A 32 -6.46 13.00 -5.27
N ALA A 33 -7.37 12.06 -5.01
CA ALA A 33 -7.00 10.65 -4.85
C ALA A 33 -6.41 10.11 -6.16
N SER A 34 -5.26 9.44 -6.06
CA SER A 34 -4.57 8.83 -7.22
C SER A 34 -4.87 7.33 -7.33
N ALA A 35 -5.37 6.75 -6.25
CA ALA A 35 -5.69 5.34 -6.14
C ALA A 35 -6.87 5.13 -5.18
N LEU A 36 -7.60 4.04 -5.39
CA LEU A 36 -8.75 3.67 -4.56
C LEU A 36 -8.54 2.30 -3.94
N SER A 37 -8.82 2.18 -2.64
CA SER A 37 -8.84 0.92 -1.92
C SER A 37 -10.29 0.57 -1.58
N LEU A 38 -10.81 -0.50 -2.18
CA LEU A 38 -12.21 -0.89 -2.10
C LEU A 38 -12.32 -2.20 -1.33
N ASP A 39 -13.00 -2.18 -0.18
CA ASP A 39 -13.32 -3.36 0.60
C ASP A 39 -14.77 -3.78 0.38
N PHE A 40 -14.94 -4.93 -0.27
CA PHE A 40 -16.22 -5.55 -0.57
C PHE A 40 -16.57 -6.57 0.51
N LYS A 41 -17.27 -6.11 1.56
CA LYS A 41 -17.79 -6.99 2.62
C LYS A 41 -19.03 -7.78 2.20
N THR A 42 -19.69 -7.36 1.13
CA THR A 42 -20.89 -8.00 0.58
C THR A 42 -20.63 -8.50 -0.85
N GLU A 43 -21.30 -9.59 -1.23
CA GLU A 43 -21.24 -10.05 -2.62
C GLU A 43 -21.96 -9.05 -3.52
N LEU A 44 -21.27 -8.60 -4.57
CA LEU A 44 -21.84 -7.70 -5.56
C LEU A 44 -22.14 -8.46 -6.86
N ASP A 45 -23.26 -8.09 -7.48
CA ASP A 45 -23.63 -8.56 -8.80
C ASP A 45 -22.89 -7.80 -9.90
N ALA A 46 -22.78 -8.41 -11.09
CA ALA A 46 -22.05 -7.82 -12.22
C ALA A 46 -22.62 -6.44 -12.63
N VAL A 47 -23.95 -6.29 -12.58
CA VAL A 47 -24.64 -5.03 -12.86
C VAL A 47 -24.29 -3.94 -11.84
N ALA A 48 -24.15 -4.31 -10.56
CA ALA A 48 -23.76 -3.37 -9.51
C ALA A 48 -22.32 -2.89 -9.72
N ILE A 49 -21.41 -3.79 -10.11
CA ILE A 49 -20.01 -3.45 -10.42
C ILE A 49 -19.93 -2.52 -11.64
N GLU A 50 -20.67 -2.80 -12.72
CA GLU A 50 -20.70 -1.92 -13.89
C GLU A 50 -21.24 -0.53 -13.57
N SER A 51 -22.27 -0.43 -12.72
CA SER A 51 -22.79 0.86 -12.28
C SER A 51 -21.77 1.63 -11.41
N LEU A 52 -20.98 0.91 -10.62
CA LEU A 52 -20.00 1.48 -9.69
C LEU A 52 -18.83 2.15 -10.43
N PHE A 53 -18.36 1.55 -11.52
CA PHE A 53 -17.29 2.09 -12.36
C PHE A 53 -17.78 2.89 -13.57
N HIS A 54 -19.08 3.14 -13.68
CA HIS A 54 -19.63 3.90 -14.79
C HIS A 54 -19.02 5.32 -14.83
N GLY A 55 -18.39 5.68 -15.95
CA GLY A 55 -17.72 6.98 -16.13
C GLY A 55 -16.34 7.11 -15.47
N ILE A 56 -15.81 6.04 -14.87
CA ILE A 56 -14.43 5.99 -14.34
C ILE A 56 -13.56 5.22 -15.33
N ASP A 57 -12.56 5.89 -15.92
CA ASP A 57 -11.55 5.21 -16.73
C ASP A 57 -10.55 4.50 -15.83
N THR A 58 -10.75 3.19 -15.65
CA THR A 58 -9.92 2.31 -14.80
C THR A 58 -8.50 2.14 -15.32
N LYS A 59 -8.17 2.63 -16.51
CA LYS A 59 -6.79 2.64 -17.03
C LYS A 59 -5.93 3.74 -16.41
N LEU A 60 -6.55 4.75 -15.81
CA LEU A 60 -5.87 5.94 -15.29
C LEU A 60 -5.70 5.92 -13.76
N ILE A 61 -6.22 4.89 -13.09
CA ILE A 61 -6.32 4.84 -11.62
C ILE A 61 -5.82 3.49 -11.12
N HIS A 62 -5.05 3.49 -10.03
CA HIS A 62 -4.69 2.27 -9.33
C HIS A 62 -5.82 1.81 -8.40
N LEU A 63 -6.16 0.52 -8.46
CA LEU A 63 -7.22 -0.07 -7.65
C LEU A 63 -6.66 -1.16 -6.74
N TYR A 64 -6.91 -1.02 -5.45
CA TYR A 64 -6.68 -2.06 -4.45
C TYR A 64 -8.04 -2.63 -4.08
N LEU A 65 -8.22 -3.94 -4.25
CA LEU A 65 -9.50 -4.59 -3.99
C LEU A 65 -9.33 -5.59 -2.85
N SER A 66 -10.08 -5.45 -1.77
CA SER A 66 -10.18 -6.47 -0.72
C SER A 66 -11.59 -7.03 -0.67
N GLY A 67 -11.74 -8.32 -0.35
CA GLY A 67 -13.05 -8.96 -0.19
C GLY A 67 -13.19 -10.33 -0.87
N ASN A 68 -14.44 -10.72 -1.15
CA ASN A 68 -14.77 -12.04 -1.68
C ASN A 68 -14.24 -12.24 -3.11
N LEU A 69 -13.50 -13.34 -3.32
CA LEU A 69 -12.90 -13.74 -4.60
C LEU A 69 -13.89 -13.73 -5.78
N ASN A 70 -15.17 -14.05 -5.54
CA ASN A 70 -16.18 -14.06 -6.60
C ASN A 70 -16.49 -12.65 -7.10
N SER A 71 -16.63 -11.67 -6.20
CA SER A 71 -16.82 -10.26 -6.55
C SER A 71 -15.60 -9.72 -7.29
N ILE A 72 -14.40 -10.05 -6.80
CA ILE A 72 -13.13 -9.63 -7.39
C ILE A 72 -12.96 -10.20 -8.81
N ARG A 73 -13.24 -11.48 -9.02
CA ARG A 73 -13.22 -12.10 -10.36
C ARG A 73 -14.22 -11.48 -11.33
N LYS A 74 -15.36 -10.97 -10.86
CA LYS A 74 -16.32 -10.24 -11.70
C LYS A 74 -15.78 -8.86 -12.09
N VAL A 75 -15.15 -8.13 -11.17
CA VAL A 75 -14.48 -6.85 -11.46
C VAL A 75 -13.37 -7.04 -12.50
N LEU A 76 -12.58 -8.11 -12.38
CA LEU A 76 -11.47 -8.42 -13.30
C LEU A 76 -11.91 -8.91 -14.69
N LYS A 77 -13.16 -9.35 -14.85
CA LYS A 77 -13.73 -9.80 -16.14
C LYS A 77 -14.24 -8.65 -17.00
N LEU A 78 -14.43 -7.46 -16.43
CA LEU A 78 -14.49 -6.25 -17.25
C LEU A 78 -13.12 -6.12 -17.91
N ASP A 79 -13.05 -5.76 -19.20
CA ASP A 79 -11.80 -5.55 -19.97
C ASP A 79 -10.99 -4.39 -19.38
N ILE A 80 -10.49 -4.57 -18.17
CA ILE A 80 -9.58 -3.68 -17.50
C ILE A 80 -8.20 -4.14 -17.97
N ASN A 81 -7.82 -3.70 -19.17
CA ASN A 81 -6.42 -3.59 -19.57
C ASN A 81 -5.76 -2.53 -18.66
N ALA A 82 -5.68 -2.83 -17.38
CA ALA A 82 -5.00 -2.06 -16.37
C ALA A 82 -3.51 -2.27 -16.60
N THR A 83 -2.88 -1.28 -17.19
CA THR A 83 -1.43 -1.11 -17.24
C THR A 83 -0.80 -0.91 -15.85
N LEU A 84 -1.58 -1.00 -14.77
CA LEU A 84 -1.22 -0.68 -13.40
C LEU A 84 -1.89 -1.71 -12.46
N PRO A 85 -1.19 -2.28 -11.46
CA PRO A 85 -1.61 -3.51 -10.81
C PRO A 85 -2.93 -3.34 -10.03
N ILE A 86 -3.89 -4.23 -10.29
CA ILE A 86 -5.09 -4.40 -9.46
C ILE A 86 -4.70 -5.31 -8.30
N GLU A 87 -4.51 -4.77 -7.11
CA GLU A 87 -3.95 -5.54 -6.01
C GLU A 87 -5.05 -6.10 -5.11
N ILE A 88 -5.14 -7.42 -5.10
CA ILE A 88 -6.15 -8.16 -4.35
C ILE A 88 -5.63 -8.43 -2.94
N ILE A 89 -6.21 -7.78 -1.94
CA ILE A 89 -5.93 -8.06 -0.53
C ILE A 89 -6.99 -9.05 -0.06
N SER A 90 -6.85 -10.33 -0.43
CA SER A 90 -7.66 -11.41 0.15
C SER A 90 -6.90 -12.08 1.28
N GLU A 91 -7.50 -12.14 2.46
CA GLU A 91 -7.03 -13.02 3.53
C GLU A 91 -7.11 -14.47 3.05
N ASN A 92 -5.95 -15.07 2.77
CA ASN A 92 -5.75 -16.46 2.37
C ASN A 92 -6.57 -16.89 1.14
N THR A 93 -5.95 -16.93 -0.03
CA THR A 93 -6.27 -17.98 -1.01
C THR A 93 -5.26 -18.07 -2.13
N SER A 94 -4.61 -19.23 -2.18
CA SER A 94 -3.96 -19.82 -3.34
C SER A 94 -4.98 -20.01 -4.47
N SER A 95 -5.19 -19.02 -5.34
CA SER A 95 -5.74 -19.33 -6.66
C SER A 95 -5.42 -18.25 -7.68
N ASN A 96 -4.55 -18.60 -8.64
CA ASN A 96 -4.45 -18.14 -10.05
C ASN A 96 -4.74 -16.67 -10.39
N LEU A 97 -4.63 -15.76 -9.44
CA LEU A 97 -4.72 -14.34 -9.65
C LEU A 97 -3.33 -13.78 -9.40
N SER A 98 -2.87 -13.04 -10.39
CA SER A 98 -1.52 -12.54 -10.62
C SER A 98 -0.94 -11.59 -9.57
N TYR A 99 -1.50 -11.59 -8.36
CA TYR A 99 -1.29 -10.59 -7.33
C TYR A 99 -1.21 -11.28 -5.97
N PHE A 100 -0.02 -11.24 -5.36
CA PHE A 100 0.18 -11.68 -3.99
C PHE A 100 0.26 -10.45 -3.10
N SER A 101 -0.56 -10.40 -2.06
CA SER A 101 -0.51 -9.36 -1.03
C SER A 101 -0.08 -9.97 0.30
N PHE A 102 1.00 -9.46 0.89
CA PHE A 102 1.36 -9.78 2.27
C PHE A 102 0.97 -8.64 3.17
N THR A 103 0.31 -8.92 4.29
CA THR A 103 -0.04 -7.89 5.27
C THR A 103 0.83 -8.03 6.51
N PHE A 104 1.61 -7.00 6.81
CA PHE A 104 2.38 -6.92 8.05
C PHE A 104 1.54 -6.20 9.11
N GLN A 105 1.25 -6.86 10.24
CA GLN A 105 0.38 -6.32 11.31
C GLN A 105 1.17 -5.76 12.52
N ASN A 106 2.51 -5.75 12.44
CA ASN A 106 3.46 -5.16 13.40
C ASN A 106 3.66 -5.89 14.73
N SER A 107 2.99 -7.02 14.99
CA SER A 107 3.14 -7.77 16.25
C SER A 107 4.47 -8.50 16.34
N ASP A 108 4.91 -9.15 15.26
CA ASP A 108 6.25 -9.73 15.11
C ASP A 108 6.71 -9.60 13.65
N PHE A 109 7.42 -8.51 13.36
CA PHE A 109 7.93 -8.22 12.02
C PHE A 109 8.82 -9.34 11.47
N ILE A 110 9.61 -9.98 12.32
CA ILE A 110 10.57 -10.99 11.87
C ILE A 110 9.83 -12.26 11.46
N ALA A 111 8.86 -12.71 12.26
CA ALA A 111 8.04 -13.87 11.90
C ALA A 111 7.22 -13.62 10.62
N GLU A 112 6.61 -12.43 10.49
CA GLU A 112 5.87 -12.02 9.29
C GLU A 112 6.79 -11.98 8.05
N ALA A 113 8.00 -11.43 8.19
CA ALA A 113 8.99 -11.38 7.12
C ALA A 113 9.44 -12.78 6.69
N VAL A 114 9.70 -13.69 7.63
CA VAL A 114 10.06 -15.09 7.31
C VAL A 114 8.93 -15.80 6.58
N ASN A 115 7.68 -15.59 6.98
CA ASN A 115 6.52 -16.16 6.28
C ASN A 115 6.41 -15.62 4.84
N CYS A 116 6.63 -14.31 4.67
CA CYS A 116 6.68 -13.66 3.37
C CYS A 116 7.78 -14.26 2.47
N LEU A 117 9.00 -14.41 2.99
CA LEU A 117 10.14 -15.03 2.30
C LEU A 117 9.87 -16.48 1.89
N ASN A 118 9.28 -17.29 2.79
CA ASN A 118 8.91 -18.68 2.49
C ASN A 118 7.89 -18.76 1.36
N THR A 119 6.92 -17.86 1.35
CA THR A 119 5.90 -17.84 0.29
C THR A 119 6.54 -17.42 -1.04
N TRP A 120 7.37 -16.38 -1.05
CA TRP A 120 8.14 -15.99 -2.24
C TRP A 120 9.01 -17.13 -2.77
N ARG A 121 9.70 -17.86 -1.88
CA ARG A 121 10.50 -19.04 -2.24
C ARG A 121 9.67 -20.10 -2.95
N GLN A 122 8.52 -20.47 -2.38
CA GLN A 122 7.62 -21.47 -3.00
C GLN A 122 7.19 -21.04 -4.41
N HIS A 123 6.93 -19.74 -4.60
CA HIS A 123 6.61 -19.20 -5.92
C HIS A 123 7.77 -19.29 -6.90
N PHE A 124 8.99 -18.88 -6.50
CA PHE A 124 10.17 -19.00 -7.36
C PHE A 124 10.46 -20.46 -7.74
N GLU A 125 10.23 -21.41 -6.83
CA GLU A 125 10.41 -22.85 -7.07
C GLU A 125 9.35 -23.42 -8.03
N SER A 126 8.12 -22.90 -8.00
CA SER A 126 7.00 -23.38 -8.84
C SER A 126 7.14 -23.06 -10.34
N ARG A 127 8.07 -22.18 -10.74
CA ARG A 127 8.32 -21.74 -12.14
C ARG A 127 7.08 -21.22 -12.90
N ASP A 128 5.99 -20.90 -12.22
CA ASP A 128 4.90 -20.13 -12.83
C ASP A 128 5.44 -18.74 -13.19
N ASN A 129 5.13 -18.27 -14.40
CA ASN A 129 5.62 -17.00 -14.96
C ASN A 129 5.61 -15.89 -13.90
N ILE A 130 6.77 -15.30 -13.62
CA ILE A 130 6.96 -14.28 -12.59
C ILE A 130 6.32 -12.93 -13.01
N ASP A 131 5.56 -12.88 -14.12
CA ASP A 131 4.83 -11.71 -14.63
C ASP A 131 3.73 -11.19 -13.68
N HIS A 132 3.66 -11.75 -12.48
CA HIS A 132 2.78 -11.34 -11.40
C HIS A 132 3.33 -10.10 -10.70
N HIS A 133 2.52 -9.04 -10.63
CA HIS A 133 2.83 -7.85 -9.85
C HIS A 133 2.74 -8.20 -8.36
N LEU A 134 3.86 -8.05 -7.66
CA LEU A 134 3.95 -8.37 -6.23
C LEU A 134 3.68 -7.13 -5.38
N CYS A 135 2.74 -7.27 -4.44
CA CYS A 135 2.38 -6.24 -3.47
C CYS A 135 2.75 -6.65 -2.05
N VAL A 136 3.27 -5.71 -1.28
CA VAL A 136 3.31 -5.81 0.18
C VAL A 136 2.47 -4.69 0.79
N LYS A 137 1.47 -5.07 1.56
CA LYS A 137 0.73 -4.18 2.45
C LYS A 137 1.44 -4.11 3.80
N TYR A 138 1.98 -2.95 4.14
CA TYR A 138 2.66 -2.73 5.39
C TYR A 138 1.85 -1.80 6.30
N LYS A 139 1.51 -2.23 7.51
CA LYS A 139 0.91 -1.34 8.49
C LYS A 139 1.99 -0.45 9.10
N ILE A 140 1.83 0.87 9.04
CA ILE A 140 2.80 1.83 9.56
C ILE A 140 2.79 1.76 11.10
N ASP A 141 3.98 1.66 11.71
CA ASP A 141 4.11 1.69 13.17
C ASP A 141 3.83 3.10 13.72
N ASP A 142 3.58 3.16 15.02
CA ASP A 142 3.54 4.42 15.77
C ASP A 142 4.95 5.04 15.90
N ASP A 143 6.00 4.21 15.87
CA ASP A 143 7.39 4.68 15.89
C ASP A 143 7.87 5.04 14.48
N TYR A 144 8.28 6.31 14.33
CA TYR A 144 8.72 6.88 13.07
C TYR A 144 9.92 6.11 12.47
N ILE A 145 10.94 5.87 13.29
CA ILE A 145 12.19 5.22 12.84
C ILE A 145 11.94 3.73 12.53
N SER A 146 11.19 3.02 13.37
CA SER A 146 10.85 1.62 13.15
C SER A 146 10.16 1.40 11.81
N SER A 147 9.16 2.22 11.49
CA SER A 147 8.42 2.13 10.22
C SER A 147 9.37 2.25 9.03
N ILE A 148 10.27 3.23 9.07
CA ILE A 148 11.25 3.47 8.01
C ILE A 148 12.17 2.25 7.85
N CYS A 149 12.75 1.78 8.96
CA CYS A 149 13.69 0.67 8.93
C CYS A 149 13.01 -0.62 8.42
N LYS A 150 11.77 -0.89 8.82
CA LYS A 150 11.02 -2.09 8.39
C LYS A 150 10.67 -2.04 6.91
N ILE A 151 10.17 -0.91 6.39
CA ILE A 151 9.88 -0.76 4.95
C ILE A 151 11.15 -0.93 4.13
N ARG A 152 12.26 -0.32 4.55
CA ARG A 152 13.58 -0.49 3.89
C ARG A 152 14.07 -1.94 3.98
N ALA A 153 13.90 -2.60 5.12
CA ALA A 153 14.29 -3.99 5.31
C ALA A 153 13.50 -4.94 4.39
N ILE A 154 12.19 -4.72 4.20
CA ILE A 154 11.37 -5.50 3.26
C ILE A 154 11.94 -5.40 1.83
N LYS A 155 12.29 -4.19 1.37
CA LYS A 155 12.89 -3.98 0.03
C LYS A 155 14.26 -4.64 -0.09
N ALA A 156 15.08 -4.59 0.96
CA ALA A 156 16.37 -5.26 1.00
C ALA A 156 16.22 -6.78 0.93
N LEU A 157 15.32 -7.36 1.71
CA LEU A 157 15.00 -8.79 1.71
C LEU A 157 14.50 -9.27 0.34
N TRP A 158 13.65 -8.48 -0.32
CA TRP A 158 13.20 -8.77 -1.67
C TRP A 158 14.34 -8.78 -2.69
N SER A 159 15.24 -7.79 -2.61
CA SER A 159 16.41 -7.72 -3.49
C SER A 159 17.33 -8.92 -3.29
N LEU A 160 17.57 -9.33 -2.04
CA LEU A 160 18.34 -10.54 -1.70
C LEU A 160 17.70 -11.82 -2.26
N MET A 161 16.36 -11.93 -2.20
CA MET A 161 15.64 -13.04 -2.81
C MET A 161 15.87 -13.10 -4.32
N LEU A 162 15.67 -11.99 -5.04
CA LEU A 162 15.88 -11.93 -6.49
C LEU A 162 17.31 -12.32 -6.88
N GLU A 163 18.30 -11.83 -6.14
CA GLU A 163 19.71 -12.19 -6.33
C GLU A 163 19.95 -13.69 -6.11
N SER A 164 19.37 -14.27 -5.06
CA SER A 164 19.54 -15.70 -4.73
C SER A 164 18.95 -16.64 -5.79
N PHE A 165 17.86 -16.23 -6.44
CA PHE A 165 17.20 -17.00 -7.51
C PHE A 165 17.68 -16.60 -8.92
N GLN A 166 18.64 -15.66 -9.04
CA GLN A 166 19.16 -15.15 -10.31
C GLN A 166 18.07 -14.60 -11.24
N VAL A 167 17.05 -13.96 -10.66
CA VAL A 167 15.97 -13.30 -11.41
C VAL A 167 16.35 -11.85 -11.65
N GLU A 168 15.99 -11.30 -12.81
CA GLU A 168 16.17 -9.87 -13.09
C GLU A 168 15.51 -9.01 -12.02
N TYR A 169 16.11 -7.86 -11.72
CA TYR A 169 15.58 -6.94 -10.72
C TYR A 169 14.15 -6.50 -11.09
N ARG A 170 13.24 -6.66 -10.13
CA ARG A 170 11.85 -6.22 -10.26
C ARG A 170 11.49 -5.37 -9.05
N PRO A 171 10.88 -4.19 -9.25
CA PRO A 171 10.47 -3.36 -8.13
C PRO A 171 9.37 -4.05 -7.33
N LEU A 172 9.47 -3.97 -6.00
CA LEU A 172 8.41 -4.41 -5.10
C LEU A 172 7.47 -3.23 -4.84
N HIS A 173 6.17 -3.42 -5.07
CA HIS A 173 5.18 -2.40 -4.76
C HIS A 173 4.77 -2.49 -3.29
N ILE A 174 4.91 -1.39 -2.56
CA ILE A 174 4.56 -1.32 -1.13
C ILE A 174 3.40 -0.35 -0.91
N LEU A 175 2.28 -0.90 -0.42
CA LEU A 175 1.16 -0.15 0.12
C LEU A 175 1.35 0.03 1.63
N ALA A 176 1.67 1.24 2.08
CA ALA A 176 1.76 1.58 3.50
C ALA A 176 0.41 2.07 4.03
N THR A 177 -0.08 1.52 5.15
CA THR A 177 -1.38 1.88 5.73
C THR A 177 -1.26 2.27 7.20
N SER A 178 -1.85 3.40 7.63
CA SER A 178 -1.80 3.83 9.05
C SER A 178 -2.55 2.91 10.01
N GLY A 179 -3.56 2.19 9.51
CA GLY A 179 -4.54 1.44 10.31
C GLY A 179 -5.50 2.34 11.09
N ASP A 180 -6.40 1.71 11.85
CA ASP A 180 -7.46 2.41 12.58
C ASP A 180 -6.92 3.25 13.76
N TYR A 181 -7.42 4.48 13.86
CA TYR A 181 -7.20 5.33 15.02
C TYR A 181 -8.17 4.98 16.14
N LYS A 182 -7.66 4.94 17.38
CA LYS A 182 -8.46 4.67 18.58
C LYS A 182 -9.29 5.90 18.97
N GLU A 183 -10.50 5.66 19.46
CA GLU A 183 -11.44 6.69 19.93
C GLU A 183 -11.03 7.33 21.27
N GLU A 184 -10.11 6.71 22.00
CA GLU A 184 -9.64 7.19 23.31
C GLU A 184 -8.80 8.47 23.24
N LYS A 185 -8.27 8.81 22.06
CA LYS A 185 -7.44 10.01 21.85
C LYS A 185 -8.25 11.14 21.25
N SER A 186 -7.81 12.38 21.50
CA SER A 186 -8.37 13.55 20.80
C SER A 186 -8.18 13.42 19.29
N ILE A 187 -9.10 14.02 18.53
CA ILE A 187 -9.04 13.96 17.06
C ILE A 187 -7.79 14.66 16.53
N GLU A 188 -7.36 15.73 17.19
CA GLU A 188 -6.16 16.50 16.88
C GLU A 188 -4.89 15.65 17.07
N GLU A 189 -4.80 14.88 18.16
CA GLU A 189 -3.68 13.94 18.37
C GLU A 189 -3.62 12.88 17.28
N ASN A 190 -4.77 12.40 16.81
CA ASN A 190 -4.83 11.44 15.71
C ASN A 190 -4.36 12.06 14.39
N PHE A 191 -4.64 13.34 14.12
CA PHE A 191 -4.07 14.02 12.95
C PHE A 191 -2.55 14.22 13.05
N ILE A 192 -2.03 14.56 14.23
CA ILE A 192 -0.58 14.66 14.45
C ILE A 192 0.06 13.30 14.19
N LYS A 193 -0.52 12.23 14.74
CA LYS A 193 -0.05 10.86 14.51
C LYS A 193 -0.12 10.47 13.04
N ALA A 194 -1.21 10.79 12.35
CA ALA A 194 -1.38 10.55 10.91
C ALA A 194 -0.29 11.25 10.09
N SER A 195 0.03 12.50 10.41
CA SER A 195 1.11 13.24 9.73
C SER A 195 2.48 12.57 9.91
N LEU A 196 2.76 12.04 11.10
CA LEU A 196 4.02 11.36 11.40
C LEU A 196 4.13 10.02 10.64
N GLN A 197 3.04 9.25 10.60
CA GLN A 197 2.96 7.99 9.87
C GLN A 197 3.07 8.20 8.35
N LEU A 198 2.37 9.21 7.81
CA LEU A 198 2.48 9.59 6.41
C LEU A 198 3.93 9.94 6.06
N THR A 199 4.57 10.77 6.87
CA THR A 199 5.95 11.21 6.63
C THR A 199 6.92 10.03 6.70
N SER A 200 6.76 9.11 7.66
CA SER A 200 7.64 7.94 7.79
C SER A 200 7.54 7.02 6.56
N ALA A 201 6.32 6.75 6.08
CA ALA A 201 6.09 5.94 4.90
C ALA A 201 6.61 6.60 3.62
N ALA A 202 6.38 7.91 3.46
CA ALA A 202 6.85 8.66 2.29
C ALA A 202 8.38 8.69 2.23
N VAL A 203 9.04 8.96 3.36
CA VAL A 203 10.50 9.02 3.43
C VAL A 203 11.14 7.62 3.28
N ALA A 204 10.44 6.56 3.68
CA ALA A 204 10.85 5.17 3.40
C ALA A 204 10.63 4.73 1.94
N SER A 205 10.17 5.66 1.09
CA SER A 205 9.87 5.46 -0.32
C SER A 205 8.76 4.42 -0.57
N ALA A 206 7.69 4.40 0.22
CA ALA A 206 6.52 3.58 -0.08
C ALA A 206 5.86 4.03 -1.40
N ASP A 207 5.42 3.08 -2.23
CA ASP A 207 4.85 3.38 -3.56
C ASP A 207 3.43 3.92 -3.46
N ALA A 208 2.69 3.48 -2.45
CA ALA A 208 1.34 3.95 -2.15
C ALA A 208 1.12 4.09 -0.66
N ILE A 209 0.39 5.13 -0.26
CA ILE A 209 0.12 5.40 1.15
C ILE A 209 -1.37 5.63 1.35
N LEU A 210 -1.92 4.87 2.28
CA LEU A 210 -3.28 5.00 2.80
C LEU A 210 -3.21 5.47 4.24
N ILE A 211 -3.73 6.67 4.50
CA ILE A 211 -3.97 7.14 5.85
C ILE A 211 -5.47 7.04 6.11
N GLU A 212 -5.85 6.30 7.15
CA GLU A 212 -7.24 6.21 7.58
C GLU A 212 -7.71 7.55 8.15
N GLU A 213 -9.00 7.83 8.02
CA GLU A 213 -9.59 9.03 8.61
C GLU A 213 -9.71 8.86 10.12
N PRO A 214 -9.17 9.77 10.96
CA PRO A 214 -9.43 9.75 12.38
C PRO A 214 -10.94 9.73 12.63
N LYS A 215 -11.38 8.79 13.47
CA LYS A 215 -12.80 8.62 13.80
C LYS A 215 -13.36 9.92 14.36
N SER A 216 -14.43 10.41 13.73
CA SER A 216 -15.08 11.66 14.07
C SER A 216 -16.60 11.50 14.01
N ASP A 217 -17.33 12.38 14.68
CA ASP A 217 -18.79 12.46 14.55
C ASP A 217 -19.21 12.63 13.08
N GLN A 218 -20.43 12.20 12.73
CA GLN A 218 -20.94 12.26 11.35
C GLN A 218 -20.84 13.65 10.71
N LYS A 219 -20.99 14.72 11.50
CA LYS A 219 -20.88 16.11 11.03
C LYS A 219 -19.45 16.49 10.63
N SER A 220 -18.45 15.83 11.19
CA SER A 220 -17.03 16.12 10.99
C SER A 220 -16.35 15.15 10.03
N LYS A 221 -17.04 14.11 9.55
CA LYS A 221 -16.46 13.10 8.64
C LYS A 221 -15.87 13.71 7.38
N ALA A 222 -16.61 14.60 6.71
CA ALA A 222 -16.11 15.31 5.52
C ALA A 222 -14.90 16.20 5.82
N PHE A 223 -14.83 16.75 7.04
CA PHE A 223 -13.67 17.51 7.48
C PHE A 223 -12.46 16.60 7.68
N SER A 224 -12.63 15.46 8.36
CA SER A 224 -11.55 14.48 8.56
C SER A 224 -11.00 13.94 7.25
N ALA A 225 -11.88 13.53 6.33
CA ALA A 225 -11.52 13.11 4.97
C ALA A 225 -10.67 14.17 4.25
N ARG A 226 -11.10 15.43 4.31
CA ARG A 226 -10.39 16.55 3.70
C ARG A 226 -9.02 16.77 4.34
N ILE A 227 -8.92 16.77 5.68
CA ILE A 227 -7.64 16.98 6.37
C ILE A 227 -6.67 15.86 6.03
N THR A 228 -7.09 14.60 6.14
CA THR A 228 -6.25 13.44 5.82
C THR A 228 -5.70 13.51 4.41
N ARG A 229 -6.55 13.83 3.42
CA ARG A 229 -6.10 14.01 2.03
C ARG A 229 -5.15 15.18 1.85
N ASN A 230 -5.45 16.32 2.49
CA ASN A 230 -4.60 17.50 2.43
C ASN A 230 -3.21 17.25 3.05
N LEU A 231 -3.07 16.36 4.04
CA LEU A 231 -1.76 16.00 4.57
C LEU A 231 -0.85 15.40 3.49
N HIS A 232 -1.38 14.55 2.60
CA HIS A 232 -0.61 14.02 1.47
C HIS A 232 -0.16 15.12 0.51
N HIS A 233 -1.07 16.02 0.13
CA HIS A 233 -0.75 17.13 -0.77
C HIS A 233 0.26 18.09 -0.14
N LEU A 234 0.06 18.48 1.11
CA LEU A 234 0.98 19.35 1.85
C LEU A 234 2.38 18.74 1.89
N LEU A 235 2.50 17.45 2.23
CA LEU A 235 3.81 16.80 2.27
C LEU A 235 4.45 16.70 0.88
N ALA A 236 3.67 16.43 -0.16
CA ALA A 236 4.18 16.32 -1.53
C ALA A 236 4.57 17.67 -2.14
N GLU A 237 3.84 18.74 -1.84
CA GLU A 237 4.04 20.07 -2.44
C GLU A 237 4.97 20.97 -1.63
N GLU A 238 4.93 20.88 -0.29
CA GLU A 238 5.70 21.76 0.62
C GLU A 238 6.81 21.02 1.37
N GLY A 239 6.73 19.68 1.46
CA GLY A 239 7.69 18.88 2.23
C GLY A 239 9.06 18.72 1.56
N ASN A 240 9.18 19.02 0.26
CA ASN A 240 10.42 18.88 -0.53
C ASN A 240 11.08 17.49 -0.42
N ILE A 241 10.31 16.46 -0.10
CA ILE A 241 10.81 15.10 0.08
C ILE A 241 11.08 14.39 -1.26
N ASP A 242 10.64 14.98 -2.36
CA ASP A 242 10.85 14.52 -3.72
C ASP A 242 12.20 14.98 -4.33
N LEU A 243 12.88 15.95 -3.70
CA LEU A 243 14.17 16.49 -4.17
C LEU A 243 15.32 15.46 -4.15
N VAL A 244 15.26 14.47 -3.25
CA VAL A 244 16.29 13.43 -3.09
C VAL A 244 15.60 12.07 -2.98
N LYS A 245 16.08 11.08 -3.74
CA LYS A 245 15.48 9.74 -3.81
C LYS A 245 15.42 9.00 -2.46
N ASP A 246 16.47 9.11 -1.66
CA ASP A 246 16.51 8.57 -0.29
C ASP A 246 17.25 9.57 0.61
N PRO A 247 16.53 10.46 1.32
CA PRO A 247 17.15 11.48 2.16
C PRO A 247 17.77 10.90 3.44
N LEU A 248 17.44 9.65 3.80
CA LEU A 248 17.93 9.00 5.02
C LEU A 248 19.17 8.14 4.80
N LYS A 249 19.57 7.95 3.54
CA LYS A 249 20.76 7.19 3.17
C LYS A 249 21.99 7.71 3.89
N GLY A 250 22.73 6.80 4.54
CA GLY A 250 23.95 7.12 5.27
C GLY A 250 23.74 7.52 6.74
N SER A 251 22.50 7.57 7.22
CA SER A 251 22.23 7.69 8.66
C SER A 251 22.67 6.41 9.39
N TYR A 252 23.67 6.52 10.27
CA TYR A 252 24.20 5.36 11.00
C TYR A 252 23.11 4.54 11.70
N THR A 253 22.19 5.22 12.40
CA THR A 253 21.13 4.56 13.17
C THR A 253 20.14 3.81 12.27
N ILE A 254 19.72 4.44 11.16
CA ILE A 254 18.72 3.85 10.25
C ILE A 254 19.33 2.71 9.46
N GLU A 255 20.53 2.88 8.90
CA GLU A 255 21.23 1.84 8.15
C GLU A 255 21.50 0.62 9.04
N LYS A 256 22.04 0.84 10.24
CA LYS A 256 22.33 -0.24 11.19
C LYS A 256 21.07 -1.00 11.57
N ARG A 257 20.00 -0.32 11.98
CA ARG A 257 18.75 -0.96 12.39
C ARG A 257 18.04 -1.65 11.23
N THR A 258 18.12 -1.11 10.02
CA THR A 258 17.60 -1.75 8.80
C THR A 258 18.33 -3.06 8.51
N ASN A 259 19.67 -3.04 8.59
CA ASN A 259 20.49 -4.24 8.36
C ASN A 259 20.26 -5.30 9.43
N GLU A 260 20.20 -4.93 10.71
CA GLU A 260 19.92 -5.86 11.80
C GLU A 260 18.58 -6.59 11.60
N LEU A 261 17.53 -5.87 11.20
CA LEU A 261 16.21 -6.46 10.92
C LEU A 261 16.24 -7.41 9.71
N ALA A 262 16.89 -7.00 8.63
CA ALA A 262 17.00 -7.81 7.41
C ALA A 262 17.84 -9.08 7.66
N GLU A 263 18.98 -8.95 8.33
CA GLU A 263 19.86 -10.08 8.68
C GLU A 263 19.16 -11.06 9.63
N GLU A 264 18.45 -10.58 10.65
CA GLU A 264 17.73 -11.46 11.58
C GLU A 264 16.65 -12.26 10.84
N ALA A 265 15.85 -11.59 10.01
CA ALA A 265 14.81 -12.25 9.21
C ALA A 265 15.40 -13.27 8.23
N TRP A 266 16.48 -12.91 7.52
CA TRP A 266 17.15 -13.80 6.58
C TRP A 266 17.76 -15.02 7.28
N ASN A 267 18.44 -14.82 8.41
CA ASN A 267 19.05 -15.90 9.17
C ASN A 267 18.01 -16.87 9.76
N LYS A 268 16.82 -16.38 10.15
CA LYS A 268 15.72 -17.26 10.57
C LYS A 268 15.10 -18.01 9.39
N PHE A 269 15.01 -17.39 8.22
CA PHE A 269 14.53 -18.04 7.01
C PHE A 269 15.45 -19.18 6.53
N LEU A 270 16.77 -19.05 6.73
CA LEU A 270 17.74 -20.09 6.37
C LEU A 270 17.78 -21.28 7.33
N LYS A 271 17.21 -21.17 8.54
CA LYS A 271 17.17 -22.23 9.54
C LYS A 271 15.96 -23.14 9.35
#